data_AF-A0AAV9JWT6-F1
#
_entry.id   AF-A0AAV9JWT6-F1
#
_cell.length_a   1.000
_cell.length_b   1.000
_cell.length_c   1.000
_cell.angle_alpha   90.00
_cell.angle_beta   90.00
_cell.angle_gamma   90.00
#
_symmetry.space_group_name_H-M   'P 1'
#
loop_
_entity.id
_entity.type
_entity.pdbx_description
1 polymer ?
#
loop_
_entity_poly.entity_id
_entity_poly.type
_entity_poly.pdbx_seq_one_letter_code
_entity_poly.pdbx_strand_id
1 'polypeptide(L)'
;MPATQPTIRNYSLTSLKSAAVITRALDILRPHLPTSLPLYRRIQFGRFFDATCLLTNINCTGTLSQAEREPAHNDGGDMPPWVIAFVDRSCRPETEVWISGSWEASPPAPTGTDAWSAIDDLMLELVRTMKGLPLPNSIHQDIPNARAAPAQANGTAEADRDSVGLSRGDYTSHSSNPSIMLWGAVHENTVPTLQRLKLLAQEYNASLVPNYTFLFDIATLPSPRALPKGLEWGVVHPESFALIRSRTQIPRQDRTMAVLPSLAIFPSSSSSTASARAPVAWCFIGLEASLTTLHVEPKWRGRGLAKLITAKIFREKMGRFFDGGVEKKLGYGFVVVGNMASEGMCRSLGGRSEWECYWLRADLSKAS
;
A
#
# COMPACT_ATOMS: atom_id res chain seq x y z
N MET A 1 1.46 -17.27 36.20
CA MET A 1 0.04 -17.33 35.78
C MET A 1 0.05 -17.51 34.27
N PRO A 2 -0.83 -18.33 33.65
CA PRO A 2 -0.90 -18.35 32.19
C PRO A 2 -1.24 -16.94 31.71
N ALA A 3 -0.44 -16.39 30.81
CA ALA A 3 -0.73 -15.10 30.19
C ALA A 3 -2.12 -15.21 29.53
N THR A 4 -3.03 -14.30 29.88
CA THR A 4 -4.33 -14.22 29.22
C THR A 4 -4.11 -14.04 27.73
N GLN A 5 -4.69 -14.91 26.90
CA GLN A 5 -4.61 -14.79 25.44
C GLN A 5 -5.03 -13.38 25.02
N PRO A 6 -4.29 -12.74 24.09
CA PRO A 6 -4.66 -11.43 23.59
C PRO A 6 -6.06 -11.52 22.96
N THR A 7 -6.88 -10.50 23.14
CA THR A 7 -8.22 -10.43 22.53
C THR A 7 -8.21 -9.42 21.38
N ILE A 8 -8.51 -9.87 20.17
CA ILE A 8 -8.69 -9.00 19.01
C ILE A 8 -10.16 -8.60 18.91
N ARG A 9 -10.42 -7.29 18.87
CA ARG A 9 -11.74 -6.70 18.67
C ARG A 9 -11.96 -6.40 17.20
N ASN A 10 -13.19 -6.61 16.74
CA ASN A 10 -13.62 -6.32 15.38
C ASN A 10 -14.58 -5.13 15.37
N TYR A 11 -14.17 -4.05 14.71
CA TYR A 11 -14.98 -2.84 14.53
C TYR A 11 -15.36 -2.66 13.06
N SER A 12 -16.66 -2.71 12.75
CA SER A 12 -17.16 -2.34 11.42
C SER A 12 -16.95 -0.83 11.16
N LEU A 13 -16.32 -0.51 10.03
CA LEU A 13 -16.01 0.87 9.64
C LEU A 13 -17.13 1.55 8.82
N THR A 14 -18.23 0.86 8.56
CA THR A 14 -19.43 1.40 7.89
C THR A 14 -20.58 1.70 8.85
N SER A 15 -20.44 1.37 10.14
CA SER A 15 -21.46 1.62 11.16
C SER A 15 -21.48 3.08 11.65
N LEU A 16 -22.58 3.52 12.28
CA LEU A 16 -22.68 4.86 12.90
C LEU A 16 -21.60 5.16 13.95
N LYS A 17 -21.00 4.13 14.56
CA LYS A 17 -19.91 4.25 15.54
C LYS A 17 -18.52 4.36 14.90
N SER A 18 -18.42 4.23 13.57
CA SER A 18 -17.14 4.18 12.87
C SER A 18 -16.33 5.46 13.02
N ALA A 19 -16.97 6.63 13.10
CA ALA A 19 -16.26 7.90 13.25
C ALA A 19 -15.37 7.93 14.50
N ALA A 20 -15.89 7.51 15.66
CA ALA A 20 -15.11 7.48 16.90
C ALA A 20 -13.98 6.44 16.84
N VAL A 21 -14.23 5.27 16.24
CA VAL A 21 -13.22 4.22 16.04
C VAL A 21 -12.10 4.71 15.12
N ILE A 22 -12.45 5.38 14.00
CA ILE A 22 -11.50 5.95 13.03
C ILE A 22 -10.66 7.03 13.70
N THR A 23 -11.29 8.01 14.36
CA THR A 23 -10.57 9.06 15.08
C THR A 23 -9.59 8.47 16.08
N ARG A 24 -10.05 7.46 16.85
CA ARG A 24 -9.20 6.80 17.84
C ARG A 24 -8.03 6.05 17.19
N ALA A 25 -8.26 5.29 16.12
CA ALA A 25 -7.20 4.60 15.41
C ALA A 25 -6.15 5.59 14.85
N LEU A 26 -6.59 6.72 14.29
CA LEU A 26 -5.68 7.77 13.81
C LEU A 26 -4.89 8.40 14.96
N ASP A 27 -5.51 8.68 16.10
CA ASP A 27 -4.81 9.23 17.27
C ASP A 27 -3.72 8.28 17.78
N ILE A 28 -3.97 6.97 17.78
CA ILE A 28 -2.96 5.95 18.15
C ILE A 28 -1.85 5.88 17.12
N LEU A 29 -2.16 5.93 15.81
CA LEU A 29 -1.16 5.77 14.76
C LEU A 29 -0.30 7.02 14.55
N ARG A 30 -0.80 8.21 14.89
CA ARG A 30 -0.15 9.51 14.61
C ARG A 30 1.26 9.63 15.22
N PRO A 31 1.52 9.26 16.49
CA PRO A 31 2.86 9.31 17.08
C PRO A 31 3.87 8.36 16.42
N HIS A 32 3.39 7.34 15.69
CA HIS A 32 4.22 6.35 15.01
C HIS A 32 4.50 6.69 13.53
N LEU A 33 4.15 7.90 13.09
CA LEU A 33 4.54 8.39 11.78
C LEU A 33 6.06 8.65 11.72
N PRO A 34 6.74 8.32 10.61
CA PRO A 34 6.17 7.89 9.34
C PRO A 34 5.94 6.38 9.19
N THR A 35 6.39 5.54 10.12
CA THR A 35 6.32 4.07 10.00
C THR A 35 4.88 3.57 9.78
N SER A 36 3.91 4.14 10.50
CA SER A 36 2.48 3.78 10.39
C SER A 36 1.76 4.43 9.18
N LEU A 37 2.45 5.25 8.37
CA LEU A 37 1.83 6.11 7.35
C LEU A 37 0.93 5.36 6.35
N PRO A 38 1.28 4.14 5.86
CA PRO A 38 0.41 3.41 4.96
C PRO A 38 -0.96 3.07 5.56
N LEU A 39 -0.98 2.53 6.78
CA LEU A 39 -2.23 2.25 7.48
C LEU A 39 -2.96 3.54 7.88
N TYR A 40 -2.23 4.54 8.38
CA TYR A 40 -2.79 5.84 8.77
C TYR A 40 -3.64 6.43 7.65
N ARG A 41 -3.07 6.54 6.45
CA ARG A 41 -3.77 7.11 5.29
C ARG A 41 -4.84 6.21 4.72
N ARG A 42 -4.67 4.89 4.82
CA ARG A 42 -5.73 3.93 4.47
C ARG A 42 -6.95 4.11 5.37
N ILE A 43 -6.78 4.36 6.67
CA ILE A 43 -7.88 4.65 7.59
C ILE A 43 -8.42 6.07 7.39
N GLN A 44 -7.58 7.03 7.00
CA GLN A 44 -8.02 8.41 6.81
C GLN A 44 -8.84 8.61 5.52
N PHE A 45 -8.50 7.89 4.44
CA PHE A 45 -9.05 8.14 3.09
C PHE A 45 -9.42 6.89 2.31
N GLY A 46 -9.32 5.72 2.93
CA GLY A 46 -9.68 4.46 2.30
C GLY A 46 -11.15 4.44 1.90
N ARG A 47 -11.45 3.56 0.96
CA ARG A 47 -12.84 3.21 0.65
C ARG A 47 -13.28 2.16 1.64
N PHE A 48 -14.39 2.42 2.33
CA PHE A 48 -15.00 1.47 3.26
C PHE A 48 -16.23 0.87 2.59
N PHE A 49 -16.13 -0.42 2.28
CA PHE A 49 -17.23 -1.26 1.81
C PHE A 49 -17.89 -1.95 3.00
N ASP A 50 -19.02 -2.61 2.78
CA ASP A 50 -19.83 -3.21 3.86
C ASP A 50 -19.04 -4.22 4.72
N ALA A 51 -18.07 -4.91 4.11
CA ALA A 51 -17.20 -5.88 4.78
C ALA A 51 -15.93 -5.25 5.40
N THR A 52 -15.73 -3.93 5.27
CA THR A 52 -14.56 -3.26 5.83
C THR A 52 -14.65 -3.23 7.36
N CYS A 53 -13.59 -3.72 8.01
CA CYS A 53 -13.44 -3.66 9.45
C CYS A 53 -12.03 -3.25 9.88
N LEU A 54 -11.93 -2.85 11.14
CA LEU A 54 -10.69 -2.65 11.87
C LEU A 54 -10.56 -3.76 12.92
N LEU A 55 -9.46 -4.50 12.86
CA LEU A 55 -9.10 -5.51 13.86
C LEU A 55 -7.98 -4.97 14.73
N THR A 56 -8.14 -5.01 16.06
CA THR A 56 -7.11 -4.54 16.99
C THR A 56 -7.30 -5.08 18.40
N ASN A 57 -6.22 -5.25 19.17
CA ASN A 57 -6.28 -5.51 20.60
C ASN A 57 -6.51 -4.26 21.46
N ILE A 58 -6.59 -3.07 20.87
CA ILE A 58 -6.91 -1.83 21.55
C ILE A 58 -8.42 -1.66 21.68
N ASN A 59 -8.88 -1.02 22.75
CA ASN A 59 -10.28 -0.63 22.89
C ASN A 59 -10.53 0.73 22.21
N CYS A 60 -10.99 0.70 20.95
CA CYS A 60 -11.30 1.91 20.18
C CYS A 60 -12.64 2.58 20.55
N THR A 61 -13.35 2.08 21.58
CA THR A 61 -14.61 2.66 22.07
C THR A 61 -14.50 3.31 23.45
N GLY A 62 -13.31 3.25 24.08
CA GLY A 62 -13.05 3.88 25.38
C GLY A 62 -12.28 5.20 25.28
N THR A 63 -12.06 5.85 26.42
CA THR A 63 -11.26 7.09 26.54
C THR A 63 -9.77 6.82 26.28
N LEU A 64 -9.02 7.80 25.76
CA LEU A 64 -7.56 7.68 25.54
C LEU A 64 -6.84 7.59 26.88
N SER A 65 -6.20 6.45 27.19
CA SER A 65 -5.26 6.36 28.31
C SER A 65 -3.96 7.10 27.98
N GLN A 66 -3.21 7.49 29.00
CA GLN A 66 -1.95 8.24 28.84
C GLN A 66 -0.89 7.42 28.09
N ALA A 67 -0.86 6.11 28.30
CA ALA A 67 0.09 5.19 27.67
C ALA A 67 -0.14 4.98 26.16
N GLU A 68 -1.32 5.37 25.66
CA GLU A 68 -1.66 5.33 24.23
C GLU A 68 -1.41 6.68 23.53
N ARG A 69 -1.05 7.74 24.26
CA ARG A 69 -0.80 9.09 23.72
C ARG A 69 0.68 9.40 23.50
N GLU A 70 1.56 8.78 24.29
CA GLU A 70 2.99 9.06 24.24
C GLU A 70 3.71 8.02 23.35
N PRO A 71 4.62 8.44 22.45
CA PRO A 71 5.54 7.50 21.83
C PRO A 71 6.32 6.79 22.95
N ALA A 72 6.54 5.49 22.83
CA ALA A 72 7.29 4.72 23.82
C ALA A 72 8.60 5.46 24.13
N HIS A 73 8.68 6.12 25.29
CA HIS A 73 9.94 6.64 25.77
C HIS A 73 10.85 5.44 25.98
N ASN A 74 12.08 5.52 25.47
CA ASN A 74 13.13 4.51 25.57
C ASN A 74 13.56 4.14 27.01
N ASP A 75 12.81 4.55 28.03
CA ASP A 75 13.03 4.17 29.42
C ASP A 75 12.24 2.91 29.76
N GLY A 76 12.60 1.79 29.13
CA GLY A 76 12.34 0.44 29.66
C GLY A 76 10.90 0.10 30.09
N GLY A 77 9.89 0.77 29.54
CA GLY A 77 8.49 0.53 29.90
C GLY A 77 7.91 -0.64 29.13
N ASP A 78 7.52 -1.71 29.83
CA ASP A 78 6.76 -2.88 29.36
C ASP A 78 5.34 -2.49 28.88
N MET A 79 5.24 -1.68 27.82
CA MET A 79 3.95 -1.48 27.17
C MET A 79 3.60 -2.74 26.37
N PRO A 80 2.43 -3.36 26.62
CA PRO A 80 2.04 -4.56 25.89
C PRO A 80 1.95 -4.24 24.39
N PRO A 81 2.35 -5.17 23.51
CA PRO A 81 2.34 -4.92 22.08
C PRO A 81 0.92 -4.64 21.61
N TRP A 82 0.79 -3.74 20.63
CA TRP A 82 -0.48 -3.47 19.98
C TRP A 82 -0.37 -3.68 18.48
N VAL A 83 -1.51 -4.05 17.88
CA VAL A 83 -1.66 -4.17 16.43
C VAL A 83 -2.98 -3.52 16.00
N ILE A 84 -2.95 -2.82 14.86
CA ILE A 84 -4.14 -2.33 14.18
C ILE A 84 -4.07 -2.87 12.74
N ALA A 85 -5.16 -3.48 12.29
CA ALA A 85 -5.30 -3.98 10.92
C ALA A 85 -6.59 -3.45 10.30
N PHE A 86 -6.46 -2.73 9.19
CA PHE A 86 -7.56 -2.50 8.27
C PHE A 86 -7.76 -3.75 7.43
N VAL A 87 -8.98 -4.30 7.39
CA VAL A 87 -9.30 -5.53 6.67
C VAL A 87 -10.52 -5.34 5.79
N ASP A 88 -10.40 -5.71 4.52
CA ASP A 88 -11.53 -5.82 3.58
C ASP A 88 -11.34 -6.95 2.58
N ARG A 89 -12.09 -8.04 2.79
CA ARG A 89 -12.04 -9.25 1.96
C ARG A 89 -12.74 -9.13 0.60
N SER A 90 -13.50 -8.06 0.38
CA SER A 90 -14.17 -7.77 -0.89
C SER A 90 -13.21 -7.16 -1.93
N CYS A 91 -12.04 -6.66 -1.50
CA CYS A 91 -11.08 -6.00 -2.38
C CYS A 91 -10.28 -6.95 -3.30
N ARG A 92 -10.38 -8.28 -3.12
CA ARG A 92 -9.64 -9.27 -3.92
C ARG A 92 -9.83 -9.05 -5.43
N PRO A 93 -8.78 -9.13 -6.27
CA PRO A 93 -7.41 -9.56 -5.95
C PRO A 93 -6.48 -8.42 -5.50
N GLU A 94 -7.01 -7.22 -5.19
CA GLU A 94 -6.21 -6.13 -4.62
C GLU A 94 -5.88 -6.39 -3.14
N THR A 95 -5.06 -5.54 -2.54
CA THR A 95 -4.69 -5.64 -1.13
C THR A 95 -5.92 -5.64 -0.22
N GLU A 96 -6.08 -6.69 0.57
CA GLU A 96 -7.17 -6.86 1.53
C GLU A 96 -6.81 -6.34 2.92
N VAL A 97 -5.53 -6.37 3.28
CA VAL A 97 -5.07 -6.02 4.63
C VAL A 97 -3.98 -4.96 4.59
N TRP A 98 -4.12 -3.96 5.45
CA TRP A 98 -3.05 -3.03 5.83
C TRP A 98 -2.89 -3.10 7.34
N ILE A 99 -1.66 -3.26 7.82
CA ILE A 99 -1.38 -3.42 9.25
C ILE A 99 -0.36 -2.41 9.74
N SER A 100 -0.38 -2.15 11.04
CA SER A 100 0.75 -1.57 11.76
C SER A 100 0.76 -2.12 13.18
N GLY A 101 1.97 -2.31 13.71
CA GLY A 101 2.20 -2.81 15.06
C GLY A 101 3.21 -1.95 15.82
N SER A 102 3.11 -1.96 17.14
CA SER A 102 3.98 -1.15 18.01
C SER A 102 5.48 -1.45 17.83
N TRP A 103 5.81 -2.69 17.42
CA TRP A 103 7.17 -3.17 17.19
C TRP A 103 7.78 -2.70 15.86
N GLU A 104 7.00 -2.11 14.94
CA GLU A 104 7.53 -1.74 13.62
C GLU A 104 8.57 -0.61 13.73
N ALA A 105 8.30 0.41 14.55
CA ALA A 105 9.22 1.52 14.80
C ALA A 105 10.26 1.23 15.90
N SER A 106 9.96 0.28 16.80
CA SER A 106 10.80 -0.05 17.95
C SER A 106 10.71 -1.55 18.24
N PRO A 107 11.35 -2.40 17.42
CA PRO A 107 11.26 -3.84 17.58
C PRO A 107 11.94 -4.29 18.88
N PRO A 108 11.43 -5.33 19.56
CA PRO A 108 12.12 -5.90 20.71
C PRO A 108 13.54 -6.35 20.34
N ALA A 109 14.44 -6.35 21.33
CA ALA A 109 15.78 -6.89 21.15
C ALA A 109 15.71 -8.34 20.63
N PRO A 110 16.65 -8.79 19.77
CA PRO A 110 16.65 -10.16 19.25
C PRO A 110 16.65 -11.25 20.35
N THR A 111 17.18 -10.92 21.53
CA THR A 111 17.24 -11.79 22.72
C THR A 111 16.00 -11.69 23.63
N GLY A 112 15.09 -10.74 23.38
CA GLY A 112 13.88 -10.50 24.16
C GLY A 112 12.76 -11.49 23.86
N THR A 113 12.92 -12.74 24.28
CA THR A 113 12.02 -13.86 23.95
C THR A 113 10.57 -13.59 24.36
N ASP A 114 10.35 -12.99 25.52
CA ASP A 114 9.00 -12.81 26.07
C ASP A 114 8.21 -11.75 25.29
N ALA A 115 8.86 -10.65 24.91
CA ALA A 115 8.26 -9.62 24.08
C ALA A 115 7.92 -10.14 22.68
N TRP A 116 8.82 -10.94 22.08
CA TRP A 116 8.52 -11.61 20.80
C TRP A 116 7.39 -12.63 20.93
N SER A 117 7.33 -13.40 22.03
CA SER A 117 6.23 -14.32 22.29
C SER A 117 4.88 -13.60 22.38
N ALA A 118 4.83 -12.44 23.04
CA ALA A 118 3.62 -11.63 23.14
C ALA A 118 3.16 -11.10 21.77
N ILE A 119 4.10 -10.70 20.90
CA ILE A 119 3.81 -10.29 19.52
C ILE A 119 3.32 -11.50 18.70
N ASP A 120 3.94 -12.67 18.87
CA ASP A 120 3.58 -13.91 18.17
C ASP A 120 2.15 -14.34 18.53
N ASP A 121 1.81 -14.36 19.83
CA ASP A 121 0.45 -14.67 20.30
C ASP A 121 -0.58 -13.68 19.75
N LEU A 122 -0.24 -12.38 19.73
CA LEU A 122 -1.11 -11.33 19.22
C LEU A 122 -1.35 -11.47 17.70
N MET A 123 -0.30 -11.74 16.93
CA MET A 123 -0.39 -11.93 15.49
C MET A 123 -1.14 -13.22 15.13
N LEU A 124 -0.95 -14.30 15.89
CA LEU A 124 -1.69 -15.53 15.70
C LEU A 124 -3.19 -15.33 15.94
N GLU A 125 -3.56 -14.62 17.01
CA GLU A 125 -4.96 -14.29 17.28
C GLU A 125 -5.56 -13.36 16.22
N LEU A 126 -4.79 -12.41 15.71
CA LEU A 126 -5.21 -11.55 14.60
C LEU A 126 -5.58 -12.38 13.37
N VAL A 127 -4.74 -13.34 12.99
CA VAL A 127 -5.01 -14.21 11.84
C VAL A 127 -6.17 -15.17 12.10
N ARG A 128 -6.30 -15.72 13.32
CA ARG A 128 -7.49 -16.52 13.71
C ARG A 128 -8.78 -15.70 13.59
N THR A 129 -8.75 -14.44 14.02
CA THR A 129 -9.89 -13.52 13.89
C THR A 129 -10.22 -13.26 12.41
N MET A 130 -9.21 -13.02 11.57
CA MET A 130 -9.40 -12.85 10.12
C MET A 130 -9.97 -14.10 9.44
N LYS A 131 -9.56 -15.30 9.87
CA LYS A 131 -10.09 -16.59 9.39
C LYS A 131 -11.61 -16.72 9.64
N GLY A 132 -12.11 -16.13 10.74
CA GLY A 132 -13.53 -16.12 11.07
C GLY A 132 -14.37 -15.06 10.33
N LEU A 133 -13.75 -14.16 9.55
CA LEU A 133 -14.48 -13.12 8.82
C LEU A 133 -15.25 -13.70 7.62
N PRO A 134 -16.40 -13.09 7.26
CA PRO A 134 -17.14 -13.51 6.08
C PRO A 134 -16.32 -13.32 4.81
N LEU A 135 -16.68 -14.09 3.79
CA LEU A 135 -16.06 -14.02 2.49
C LEU A 135 -17.00 -13.40 1.43
N PRO A 136 -17.08 -12.07 1.34
CA PRO A 136 -17.90 -11.43 0.34
C PRO A 136 -17.34 -11.67 -1.07
N ASN A 137 -18.25 -11.55 -2.02
CA ASN A 137 -17.95 -11.40 -3.43
C ASN A 137 -16.97 -10.24 -3.66
N SER A 138 -16.08 -10.42 -4.64
CA SER A 138 -15.13 -9.37 -5.01
C SER A 138 -15.86 -8.17 -5.60
N ILE A 139 -15.47 -6.95 -5.21
CA ILE A 139 -15.94 -5.72 -5.84
C ILE A 139 -15.52 -5.58 -7.31
N HIS A 140 -14.64 -6.47 -7.79
CA HIS A 140 -14.13 -6.50 -9.16
C HIS A 140 -14.75 -7.61 -10.01
N GLN A 141 -15.65 -8.43 -9.44
CA GLN A 141 -16.24 -9.58 -10.14
C GLN A 141 -17.08 -9.20 -11.38
N ASP A 142 -17.71 -8.02 -11.37
CA ASP A 142 -18.63 -7.56 -12.43
C ASP A 142 -17.89 -6.87 -13.57
N ILE A 143 -16.60 -6.61 -13.40
CA ILE A 143 -15.76 -6.06 -14.45
C ILE A 143 -15.35 -7.27 -15.28
N PRO A 144 -15.72 -7.33 -16.58
CA PRO A 144 -15.19 -8.38 -17.43
C PRO A 144 -13.69 -8.38 -17.21
N ASN A 145 -13.13 -9.53 -16.82
CA ASN A 145 -11.69 -9.79 -16.98
C ASN A 145 -11.45 -9.47 -18.44
N ALA A 146 -11.06 -8.22 -18.74
CA ALA A 146 -10.79 -7.78 -20.08
C ALA A 146 -9.59 -8.64 -20.43
N ARG A 147 -9.89 -9.75 -21.11
CA ARG A 147 -8.98 -10.76 -21.61
C ARG A 147 -7.68 -10.05 -21.85
N ALA A 148 -6.67 -10.46 -21.08
CA ALA A 148 -5.31 -9.93 -21.10
C ALA A 148 -5.10 -9.16 -22.40
N ALA A 149 -5.02 -7.82 -22.32
CA ALA A 149 -4.71 -7.01 -23.49
C ALA A 149 -3.59 -7.76 -24.22
N PRO A 150 -3.81 -8.20 -25.47
CA PRO A 150 -2.97 -9.24 -26.07
C PRO A 150 -1.53 -8.81 -25.85
N ALA A 151 -0.78 -9.67 -25.14
CA ALA A 151 0.67 -9.55 -25.07
C ALA A 151 1.12 -9.25 -26.50
N GLN A 152 1.90 -8.19 -26.69
CA GLN A 152 2.36 -7.84 -28.03
C GLN A 152 2.84 -9.13 -28.71
N ALA A 153 2.21 -9.50 -29.84
CA ALA A 153 2.38 -10.79 -30.50
C ALA A 153 3.82 -11.05 -31.02
N ASN A 154 4.77 -10.19 -30.68
CA ASN A 154 6.17 -10.24 -31.08
C ASN A 154 7.17 -10.21 -29.88
N GLY A 155 6.70 -10.31 -28.63
CA GLY A 155 7.58 -10.37 -27.46
C GLY A 155 7.93 -11.81 -27.07
N THR A 156 9.21 -12.10 -26.87
CA THR A 156 9.66 -13.33 -26.18
C THR A 156 9.03 -13.41 -24.78
N ALA A 157 8.89 -14.62 -24.21
CA ALA A 157 8.28 -14.83 -22.89
C ALA A 157 8.92 -14.03 -21.73
N GLU A 158 10.13 -13.49 -21.92
CA GLU A 158 10.79 -12.55 -21.00
C GLU A 158 10.14 -11.16 -20.94
N ALA A 159 9.45 -10.73 -22.00
CA ALA A 159 8.83 -9.40 -22.08
C ALA A 159 7.57 -9.24 -21.20
N ASP A 160 7.06 -10.33 -20.61
CA ASP A 160 5.87 -10.35 -19.76
C ASP A 160 6.20 -10.39 -18.25
N ARG A 161 7.46 -10.19 -17.88
CA ARG A 161 7.90 -10.11 -16.49
C ARG A 161 8.32 -8.68 -16.14
N ASP A 162 8.17 -8.32 -14.88
CA ASP A 162 8.63 -7.03 -14.36
C ASP A 162 10.12 -7.03 -14.00
N SER A 163 10.61 -5.95 -13.38
CA SER A 163 12.04 -5.77 -13.03
C SER A 163 12.58 -6.81 -12.04
N VAL A 164 11.72 -7.58 -11.37
CA VAL A 164 12.11 -8.65 -10.46
C VAL A 164 11.70 -10.03 -10.99
N GLY A 165 11.34 -10.10 -12.27
CA GLY A 165 11.00 -11.35 -12.92
C GLY A 165 9.59 -11.86 -12.63
N LEU A 166 8.67 -11.06 -12.07
CA LEU A 166 7.31 -11.51 -11.79
C LEU A 166 6.35 -11.20 -12.95
N SER A 167 5.51 -12.16 -13.31
CA SER A 167 4.44 -12.01 -14.29
C SER A 167 3.13 -11.57 -13.63
N ARG A 168 2.15 -11.12 -14.44
CA ARG A 168 0.79 -10.88 -13.94
C ARG A 168 0.19 -12.12 -13.27
N GLY A 169 0.46 -13.30 -13.84
CA GLY A 169 0.01 -14.58 -13.29
C GLY A 169 0.53 -14.81 -11.87
N ASP A 170 1.80 -14.50 -11.61
CA ASP A 170 2.38 -14.60 -10.27
C ASP A 170 1.65 -13.71 -9.26
N TYR A 171 1.31 -12.47 -9.64
CA TYR A 171 0.59 -11.54 -8.77
C TYR A 171 -0.84 -12.00 -8.44
N THR A 172 -1.55 -12.63 -9.39
CA THR A 172 -2.96 -13.06 -9.25
C THR A 172 -3.14 -14.52 -8.85
N SER A 173 -2.07 -15.31 -8.80
CA SER A 173 -2.08 -16.76 -8.56
C SER A 173 -2.91 -17.21 -7.35
N HIS A 174 -2.90 -16.40 -6.29
CA HIS A 174 -3.65 -16.66 -5.05
C HIS A 174 -5.13 -16.28 -5.09
N SER A 175 -5.58 -15.52 -6.10
CA SER A 175 -6.88 -14.83 -6.09
C SER A 175 -8.11 -15.75 -5.99
N SER A 176 -7.99 -17.01 -6.46
CA SER A 176 -9.04 -18.02 -6.35
C SER A 176 -9.03 -18.77 -5.02
N ASN A 177 -7.96 -18.66 -4.22
CA ASN A 177 -7.84 -19.36 -2.94
C ASN A 177 -8.46 -18.53 -1.81
N PRO A 178 -9.60 -18.95 -1.22
CA PRO A 178 -10.28 -18.20 -0.18
C PRO A 178 -9.54 -18.16 1.16
N SER A 179 -8.55 -19.04 1.36
CA SER A 179 -7.71 -19.08 2.57
C SER A 179 -6.52 -18.13 2.51
N ILE A 180 -6.21 -17.57 1.33
CA ILE A 180 -5.10 -16.64 1.17
C ILE A 180 -5.59 -15.21 1.20
N MET A 181 -4.91 -14.37 1.98
CA MET A 181 -5.13 -12.92 1.99
C MET A 181 -3.90 -12.16 1.55
N LEU A 182 -4.09 -11.12 0.72
CA LEU A 182 -3.01 -10.21 0.32
C LEU A 182 -2.85 -9.07 1.33
N TRP A 183 -1.71 -9.06 2.03
CA TRP A 183 -1.34 -8.04 3.00
C TRP A 183 -0.35 -7.08 2.35
N GLY A 184 -0.67 -5.78 2.32
CA GLY A 184 0.11 -4.77 1.63
C GLY A 184 0.97 -3.95 2.57
N ALA A 185 2.15 -3.55 2.07
CA ALA A 185 3.12 -2.73 2.79
C ALA A 185 3.46 -3.25 4.20
N VAL A 186 3.54 -4.57 4.37
CA VAL A 186 3.93 -5.18 5.65
C VAL A 186 5.38 -4.80 5.94
N HIS A 187 5.62 -4.17 7.08
CA HIS A 187 6.95 -3.70 7.49
C HIS A 187 7.94 -4.87 7.67
N GLU A 188 9.21 -4.68 7.32
CA GLU A 188 10.28 -5.68 7.48
C GLU A 188 10.33 -6.28 8.89
N ASN A 189 10.15 -5.46 9.94
CA ASN A 189 10.09 -5.91 11.34
C ASN A 189 8.88 -6.81 11.67
N THR A 190 7.83 -6.85 10.84
CA THR A 190 6.68 -7.74 11.03
C THR A 190 6.85 -9.09 10.29
N VAL A 191 7.71 -9.13 9.27
CA VAL A 191 7.95 -10.34 8.46
C VAL A 191 8.48 -11.52 9.30
N PRO A 192 9.48 -11.35 10.21
CA PRO A 192 9.99 -12.45 11.03
C PRO A 192 8.91 -13.13 11.87
N THR A 193 7.95 -12.37 12.41
CA THR A 193 6.82 -12.93 13.17
C THR A 193 5.97 -13.85 12.30
N LEU A 194 5.59 -13.39 11.10
CA LEU A 194 4.80 -14.21 10.17
C LEU A 194 5.55 -15.46 9.69
N GLN A 195 6.88 -15.37 9.56
CA GLN A 195 7.73 -16.51 9.23
C GLN A 195 7.83 -17.52 10.38
N ARG A 196 8.09 -17.07 11.63
CA ARG A 196 8.14 -17.92 12.83
C ARG A 196 6.83 -18.68 13.04
N LEU A 197 5.71 -17.97 12.90
CA LEU A 197 4.36 -18.53 12.98
C LEU A 197 3.97 -19.37 11.76
N LYS A 198 4.83 -19.44 10.72
CA LYS A 198 4.60 -20.16 9.46
C LYS A 198 3.31 -19.74 8.75
N LEU A 199 2.90 -18.48 8.88
CA LEU A 199 1.65 -17.96 8.32
C LEU A 199 1.76 -17.53 6.86
N LEU A 200 2.96 -17.55 6.27
CA LEU A 200 3.16 -17.17 4.87
C LEU A 200 2.91 -18.34 3.92
N ALA A 201 2.25 -18.06 2.81
CA ALA A 201 2.11 -18.98 1.69
C ALA A 201 3.35 -18.86 0.79
N GLN A 202 4.32 -19.74 1.04
CA GLN A 202 5.65 -19.75 0.42
C GLN A 202 5.61 -20.27 -1.03
N GLU A 203 4.54 -20.97 -1.40
CA GLU A 203 4.31 -21.45 -2.76
C GLU A 203 4.08 -20.33 -3.78
N TYR A 204 3.82 -19.10 -3.32
CA TYR A 204 3.66 -17.93 -4.20
C TYR A 204 4.96 -17.13 -4.31
N ASN A 205 5.52 -17.11 -5.52
CA ASN A 205 6.78 -16.43 -5.85
C ASN A 205 6.83 -14.95 -5.44
N ALA A 206 5.67 -14.27 -5.43
CA ALA A 206 5.59 -12.83 -5.14
C ALA A 206 5.62 -12.48 -3.63
N SER A 207 5.55 -13.46 -2.73
CA SER A 207 5.34 -13.22 -1.30
C SER A 207 6.54 -12.61 -0.56
N LEU A 208 7.77 -12.69 -1.06
CA LEU A 208 8.97 -12.25 -0.33
C LEU A 208 9.86 -11.31 -1.14
N VAL A 209 9.28 -10.59 -2.10
CA VAL A 209 10.00 -9.55 -2.83
C VAL A 209 9.91 -8.23 -2.06
N PRO A 210 11.05 -7.66 -1.60
CA PRO A 210 11.06 -6.42 -0.85
C PRO A 210 10.78 -5.20 -1.73
N ASN A 211 10.18 -4.19 -1.11
CA ASN A 211 9.98 -2.86 -1.69
C ASN A 211 10.56 -1.82 -0.73
N TYR A 212 11.44 -0.95 -1.23
CA TYR A 212 11.80 0.26 -0.53
C TYR A 212 10.57 1.14 -0.31
N THR A 213 10.39 1.64 0.91
CA THR A 213 9.40 2.68 1.21
C THR A 213 10.07 4.05 1.12
N PHE A 214 9.93 4.71 -0.03
CA PHE A 214 10.46 6.05 -0.24
C PHE A 214 9.53 7.11 0.35
N LEU A 215 10.05 7.95 1.23
CA LEU A 215 9.41 9.14 1.76
C LEU A 215 9.92 10.41 1.07
N PHE A 216 9.04 11.36 0.84
CA PHE A 216 9.32 12.66 0.23
C PHE A 216 8.76 13.75 1.12
N ASP A 217 9.59 14.70 1.55
CA ASP A 217 9.08 15.94 2.10
C ASP A 217 8.60 16.84 0.95
N ILE A 218 7.30 17.08 0.89
CA ILE A 218 6.67 17.81 -0.21
C ILE A 218 7.10 19.28 -0.22
N ALA A 219 7.42 19.85 0.96
CA ALA A 219 7.91 21.22 1.06
C ALA A 219 9.29 21.40 0.43
N THR A 220 10.12 20.35 0.46
CA THR A 220 11.50 20.40 -0.06
C THR A 220 11.65 19.77 -1.45
N LEU A 221 10.55 19.36 -2.10
CA LEU A 221 10.62 18.82 -3.46
C LEU A 221 11.27 19.85 -4.40
N PRO A 222 12.14 19.42 -5.34
CA PRO A 222 12.72 20.32 -6.33
C PRO A 222 11.62 21.00 -7.16
N SER A 223 11.77 22.31 -7.42
CA SER A 223 10.85 23.04 -8.29
C SER A 223 10.76 22.34 -9.64
N PRO A 224 9.53 22.05 -10.14
CA PRO A 224 9.38 21.31 -11.37
C PRO A 224 9.89 22.18 -12.53
N ARG A 225 10.74 21.61 -13.39
CA ARG A 225 11.12 22.27 -14.64
C ARG A 225 9.88 22.41 -15.54
N ALA A 226 9.91 23.36 -16.46
CA ALA A 226 8.88 23.46 -17.48
C ALA A 226 8.76 22.13 -18.26
N LEU A 227 7.52 21.78 -18.61
CA LEU A 227 7.27 20.61 -19.45
C LEU A 227 7.93 20.84 -20.82
N PRO A 228 8.65 19.85 -21.39
CA PRO A 228 9.29 20.02 -22.69
C PRO A 228 8.30 20.43 -23.79
N LYS A 229 8.77 21.21 -24.78
CA LYS A 229 7.95 21.63 -25.93
C LYS A 229 7.33 20.42 -26.62
N GLY A 230 6.08 20.56 -27.07
CA GLY A 230 5.34 19.48 -27.74
C GLY A 230 4.75 18.44 -26.78
N LEU A 231 4.69 18.73 -25.48
CA LEU A 231 3.99 17.95 -24.47
C LEU A 231 3.00 18.84 -23.71
N GLU A 232 1.92 18.25 -23.21
CA GLU A 232 0.88 18.90 -22.44
C GLU A 232 0.49 18.05 -21.21
N TRP A 233 0.03 18.71 -20.15
CA TRP A 233 -0.50 18.04 -18.96
C TRP A 233 -1.95 17.63 -19.19
N GLY A 234 -2.36 16.51 -18.58
CA GLY A 234 -3.75 16.11 -18.51
C GLY A 234 -4.00 15.15 -17.36
N VAL A 235 -5.18 14.54 -17.34
CA VAL A 235 -5.54 13.50 -16.37
C VAL A 235 -5.72 12.18 -17.11
N VAL A 236 -5.65 11.06 -16.37
CA VAL A 236 -5.94 9.76 -16.96
C VAL A 236 -7.46 9.60 -17.10
N HIS A 237 -7.91 9.22 -18.29
CA HIS A 237 -9.30 8.91 -18.59
C HIS A 237 -9.50 7.39 -18.84
N PRO A 238 -10.73 6.85 -18.71
CA PRO A 238 -11.01 5.43 -18.89
C PRO A 238 -10.50 4.82 -20.20
N GLU A 239 -10.52 5.57 -21.30
CA GLU A 239 -9.95 5.17 -22.60
C GLU A 239 -8.45 4.82 -22.53
N SER A 240 -7.72 5.31 -21.53
CA SER A 240 -6.30 5.00 -21.31
C SER A 240 -6.06 3.77 -20.43
N PHE A 241 -7.08 3.21 -19.78
CA PHE A 241 -6.88 2.11 -18.81
C PHE A 241 -6.33 0.84 -19.43
N ALA A 242 -6.76 0.49 -20.65
CA ALA A 242 -6.22 -0.66 -21.36
C ALA A 242 -4.70 -0.52 -21.60
N LEU A 243 -4.25 0.67 -22.01
CA LEU A 243 -2.83 0.97 -22.17
C LEU A 243 -2.09 0.85 -20.83
N ILE A 244 -2.61 1.47 -19.77
CA ILE A 244 -1.97 1.46 -18.45
C ILE A 244 -1.82 0.03 -17.93
N ARG A 245 -2.88 -0.79 -18.02
CA ARG A 245 -2.82 -2.21 -17.64
C ARG A 245 -1.77 -2.97 -18.45
N SER A 246 -1.65 -2.70 -19.75
CA SER A 246 -0.63 -3.32 -20.60
C SER A 246 0.83 -2.95 -20.24
N ARG A 247 1.05 -2.02 -19.31
CA ARG A 247 2.39 -1.52 -18.91
C ARG A 247 2.81 -1.91 -17.49
N THR A 248 2.02 -2.73 -16.81
CA THR A 248 2.32 -3.21 -15.46
C THR A 248 1.85 -4.64 -15.27
N GLN A 249 2.66 -5.46 -14.61
CA GLN A 249 2.28 -6.82 -14.24
C GLN A 249 1.35 -6.85 -13.02
N ILE A 250 1.29 -5.76 -12.25
CA ILE A 250 0.35 -5.63 -11.12
C ILE A 250 -1.09 -5.56 -11.69
N PRO A 251 -2.04 -6.39 -11.20
CA PRO A 251 -3.41 -6.45 -11.71
C PRO A 251 -4.26 -5.25 -11.26
N ARG A 252 -3.98 -4.07 -11.84
CA ARG A 252 -4.76 -2.84 -11.59
C ARG A 252 -6.18 -2.99 -12.11
N GLN A 253 -7.13 -2.52 -11.32
CA GLN A 253 -8.57 -2.61 -11.62
C GLN A 253 -9.10 -1.27 -12.12
N ASP A 254 -9.88 -1.30 -13.21
CA ASP A 254 -10.43 -0.09 -13.83
C ASP A 254 -11.32 0.69 -12.85
N ARG A 255 -12.12 -0.01 -12.03
CA ARG A 255 -12.94 0.58 -10.95
C ARG A 255 -12.10 1.35 -9.92
N THR A 256 -10.92 0.85 -9.60
CA THR A 256 -9.99 1.53 -8.69
C THR A 256 -9.36 2.72 -9.39
N MET A 257 -8.76 2.53 -10.57
CA MET A 257 -8.12 3.62 -11.32
C MET A 257 -9.05 4.79 -11.62
N ALA A 258 -10.34 4.54 -11.86
CA ALA A 258 -11.37 5.57 -12.14
C ALA A 258 -11.57 6.58 -11.01
N VAL A 259 -11.25 6.23 -9.76
CA VAL A 259 -11.50 7.09 -8.59
C VAL A 259 -10.21 7.67 -7.98
N LEU A 260 -9.04 7.20 -8.41
CA LEU A 260 -7.77 7.69 -7.90
C LEU A 260 -7.42 9.04 -8.51
N PRO A 261 -6.86 10.01 -7.73
CA PRO A 261 -6.21 11.17 -8.32
C PRO A 261 -5.13 10.71 -9.30
N SER A 262 -5.18 11.25 -10.50
CA SER A 262 -4.23 10.91 -11.55
C SER A 262 -3.63 12.17 -12.18
N LEU A 263 -2.48 11.98 -12.79
CA LEU A 263 -1.85 12.97 -13.64
C LEU A 263 -1.23 12.23 -14.83
N ALA A 264 -1.30 12.84 -16.00
CA ALA A 264 -0.74 12.31 -17.23
C ALA A 264 -0.03 13.41 -18.03
N ILE A 265 0.90 12.99 -18.88
CA ILE A 265 1.53 13.82 -19.89
C ILE A 265 1.14 13.26 -21.25
N PHE A 266 0.59 14.10 -22.10
CA PHE A 266 0.25 13.80 -23.48
C PHE A 266 1.21 14.56 -24.39
N PRO A 267 1.45 14.12 -25.63
CA PRO A 267 2.15 14.99 -26.56
C PRO A 267 1.20 16.16 -26.96
N SER A 268 1.63 17.22 -27.64
CA SER A 268 0.76 18.41 -27.90
C SER A 268 -0.27 18.17 -29.01
N SER A 269 -1.52 18.62 -28.85
CA SER A 269 -2.57 18.53 -29.90
C SER A 269 -2.14 19.06 -31.27
N SER A 270 -1.27 20.08 -31.32
CA SER A 270 -0.70 20.66 -32.55
C SER A 270 0.21 19.73 -33.35
N SER A 271 0.59 18.57 -32.81
CA SER A 271 1.55 17.63 -33.40
C SER A 271 0.94 16.27 -33.77
N SER A 272 -0.38 16.12 -33.72
CA SER A 272 -1.06 14.85 -34.03
C SER A 272 -2.50 15.04 -34.50
N THR A 273 -2.93 14.20 -35.44
CA THR A 273 -4.34 14.04 -35.82
C THR A 273 -5.18 13.64 -34.61
N ALA A 274 -6.36 14.25 -34.46
CA ALA A 274 -7.22 14.27 -33.27
C ALA A 274 -7.83 12.91 -32.80
N SER A 275 -7.32 11.76 -33.24
CA SER A 275 -7.68 10.47 -32.65
C SER A 275 -7.08 10.34 -31.25
N ALA A 276 -7.87 9.88 -30.28
CA ALA A 276 -7.55 9.69 -28.85
C ALA A 276 -6.05 9.56 -28.57
N ARG A 277 -5.45 10.65 -28.12
CA ARG A 277 -4.02 10.75 -27.92
C ARG A 277 -3.61 9.96 -26.69
N ALA A 278 -2.83 8.90 -26.88
CA ALA A 278 -2.35 8.09 -25.78
C ALA A 278 -1.40 8.91 -24.86
N PRO A 279 -1.51 8.78 -23.53
CA PRO A 279 -0.55 9.39 -22.62
C PRO A 279 0.83 8.74 -22.79
N VAL A 280 1.88 9.53 -22.56
CA VAL A 280 3.28 9.08 -22.67
C VAL A 280 3.98 8.96 -21.31
N ALA A 281 3.39 9.55 -20.28
CA ALA A 281 3.72 9.31 -18.89
C ALA A 281 2.47 9.49 -18.03
N TRP A 282 2.36 8.75 -16.93
CA TRP A 282 1.24 8.86 -15.99
C TRP A 282 1.65 8.41 -14.60
N CYS A 283 0.88 8.83 -13.60
CA CYS A 283 0.91 8.28 -12.26
C CYS A 283 -0.43 8.52 -11.56
N PHE A 284 -0.61 7.83 -10.43
CA PHE A 284 -1.78 7.95 -9.57
C PHE A 284 -1.36 8.13 -8.12
N ILE A 285 -2.28 8.63 -7.31
CA ILE A 285 -2.21 8.54 -5.85
C ILE A 285 -3.14 7.42 -5.39
N GLY A 286 -2.60 6.41 -4.71
CA GLY A 286 -3.32 5.25 -4.19
C GLY A 286 -4.35 5.58 -3.11
N LEU A 287 -5.10 4.57 -2.66
CA LEU A 287 -6.14 4.73 -1.62
C LEU A 287 -5.53 4.98 -0.23
N GLU A 288 -4.30 4.56 -0.05
CA GLU A 288 -3.41 4.85 1.07
C GLU A 288 -2.60 6.15 0.85
N ALA A 289 -2.87 6.87 -0.24
CA ALA A 289 -2.14 8.08 -0.65
C ALA A 289 -0.62 7.89 -0.86
N SER A 290 -0.25 6.73 -1.42
CA SER A 290 1.08 6.48 -2.01
C SER A 290 1.12 6.88 -3.49
N LEU A 291 2.29 7.20 -4.03
CA LEU A 291 2.54 7.28 -5.47
C LEU A 291 2.47 5.87 -6.04
N THR A 292 1.61 5.66 -7.04
CA THR A 292 1.39 4.33 -7.61
C THR A 292 1.22 4.38 -9.12
N THR A 293 1.51 3.25 -9.78
CA THR A 293 1.40 3.09 -11.25
C THR A 293 2.10 4.21 -12.04
N LEU A 294 3.26 4.65 -11.56
CA LEU A 294 4.12 5.59 -12.29
C LEU A 294 4.71 4.89 -13.51
N HIS A 295 4.56 5.50 -14.68
CA HIS A 295 5.18 5.00 -15.90
C HIS A 295 5.61 6.13 -16.82
N VAL A 296 6.66 5.88 -17.59
CA VAL A 296 7.06 6.68 -18.75
C VAL A 296 7.33 5.72 -19.89
N GLU A 297 6.64 5.94 -21.02
CA GLU A 297 6.81 5.15 -22.24
C GLU A 297 8.28 5.12 -22.68
N PRO A 298 8.82 3.97 -23.12
CA PRO A 298 10.26 3.80 -23.37
C PRO A 298 10.92 4.90 -24.20
N LYS A 299 10.29 5.34 -25.30
CA LYS A 299 10.81 6.39 -26.19
C LYS A 299 10.91 7.79 -25.56
N TRP A 300 10.27 7.99 -24.41
CA TRP A 300 10.22 9.26 -23.66
C TRP A 300 11.05 9.22 -22.37
N ARG A 301 11.68 8.08 -22.04
CA ARG A 301 12.56 7.95 -20.87
C ARG A 301 13.84 8.79 -21.03
N GLY A 302 14.54 9.03 -19.93
CA GLY A 302 15.75 9.87 -19.91
C GLY A 302 15.49 11.39 -19.99
N ARG A 303 14.23 11.82 -20.20
CA ARG A 303 13.85 13.24 -20.33
C ARG A 303 13.38 13.90 -19.02
N GLY A 304 13.48 13.19 -17.91
CA GLY A 304 13.04 13.68 -16.60
C GLY A 304 11.52 13.71 -16.35
N LEU A 305 10.70 13.15 -17.25
CA LEU A 305 9.23 13.20 -17.14
C LEU A 305 8.69 12.55 -15.86
N ALA A 306 9.27 11.43 -15.41
CA ALA A 306 8.90 10.77 -14.15
C ALA A 306 9.08 11.70 -12.94
N LYS A 307 10.14 12.52 -12.94
CA LYS A 307 10.40 13.48 -11.87
C LYS A 307 9.39 14.62 -11.90
N LEU A 308 9.10 15.14 -13.09
CA LEU A 308 8.14 16.22 -13.29
C LEU A 308 6.73 15.82 -12.84
N ILE A 309 6.25 14.67 -13.29
CA ILE A 309 4.89 14.23 -12.99
C ILE A 309 4.71 13.89 -11.50
N THR A 310 5.68 13.22 -10.89
CA THR A 310 5.68 12.94 -9.44
C THR A 310 5.69 14.23 -8.62
N ALA A 311 6.57 15.17 -8.95
CA ALA A 311 6.68 16.42 -8.21
C ALA A 311 5.42 17.31 -8.36
N LYS A 312 4.75 17.25 -9.52
CA LYS A 312 3.49 17.98 -9.76
C LYS A 312 2.31 17.32 -9.06
N ILE A 313 2.12 16.01 -9.20
CA ILE A 313 1.00 15.31 -8.54
C ILE A 313 1.08 15.43 -7.02
N PHE A 314 2.28 15.36 -6.44
CA PHE A 314 2.45 15.55 -5.00
C PHE A 314 2.04 16.94 -4.55
N ARG A 315 2.45 18.00 -5.26
CA ARG A 315 2.06 19.37 -4.90
C ARG A 315 0.57 19.63 -5.07
N GLU A 316 -0.04 19.13 -6.14
CA GLU A 316 -1.40 19.50 -6.52
C GLU A 316 -2.49 18.61 -5.92
N LYS A 317 -2.16 17.34 -5.63
CA LYS A 317 -3.17 16.35 -5.23
C LYS A 317 -3.00 15.84 -3.80
N MET A 318 -1.87 16.11 -3.14
CA MET A 318 -1.64 15.62 -1.77
C MET A 318 -2.21 16.50 -0.67
N GLY A 319 -2.57 17.75 -0.98
CA GLY A 319 -3.10 18.70 0.01
C GLY A 319 -4.26 18.14 0.82
N ARG A 320 -5.16 17.38 0.17
CA ARG A 320 -6.30 16.72 0.82
C ARG A 320 -5.94 15.57 1.75
N PHE A 321 -4.70 15.08 1.69
CA PHE A 321 -4.21 13.93 2.45
C PHE A 321 -3.32 14.30 3.64
N PHE A 322 -3.21 15.59 3.94
CA PHE A 322 -2.48 16.07 5.11
C PHE A 322 -3.44 16.30 6.27
N ASP A 323 -3.02 15.87 7.45
CA ASP A 323 -3.67 16.17 8.72
C ASP A 323 -3.03 17.43 9.31
N GLY A 324 -3.85 18.37 9.81
CA GLY A 324 -3.37 19.57 10.49
C GLY A 324 -2.59 19.28 11.77
N GLY A 325 -2.79 18.11 12.38
CA GLY A 325 -2.03 17.63 13.53
C GLY A 325 -0.66 17.01 13.18
N VAL A 326 -0.28 16.94 11.90
CA VAL A 326 1.00 16.37 11.46
C VAL A 326 1.84 17.47 10.80
N GLU A 327 2.97 17.82 11.41
CA GLU A 327 3.83 18.92 10.95
C GLU A 327 4.42 18.65 9.56
N LYS A 328 4.94 17.44 9.32
CA LYS A 328 5.60 17.09 8.06
C LYS A 328 4.58 16.65 6.99
N LYS A 329 4.57 17.37 5.87
CA LYS A 329 3.76 17.04 4.69
C LYS A 329 4.46 15.99 3.83
N LEU A 330 4.32 14.73 4.22
CA LEU A 330 5.00 13.62 3.55
C LEU A 330 4.19 13.07 2.36
N GLY A 331 4.85 12.95 1.21
CA GLY A 331 4.50 12.03 0.14
C GLY A 331 5.28 10.73 0.31
N TYR A 332 4.78 9.63 -0.24
CA TYR A 332 5.54 8.38 -0.22
C TYR A 332 5.18 7.48 -1.41
N GLY A 333 5.99 6.46 -1.66
CA GLY A 333 5.75 5.46 -2.70
C GLY A 333 6.62 4.23 -2.48
N PHE A 334 6.20 3.13 -3.07
CA PHE A 334 6.88 1.84 -2.94
C PHE A 334 7.64 1.51 -4.22
N VAL A 335 8.89 1.12 -4.08
CA VAL A 335 9.74 0.74 -5.19
C VAL A 335 10.31 -0.64 -4.91
N VAL A 336 9.99 -1.60 -5.77
CA VAL A 336 10.56 -2.94 -5.69
C VAL A 336 12.09 -2.87 -5.71
N VAL A 337 12.74 -3.54 -4.76
CA VAL A 337 14.21 -3.55 -4.67
C VAL A 337 14.78 -4.18 -5.95
N GLY A 338 15.75 -3.52 -6.56
CA GLY A 338 16.30 -3.92 -7.86
C GLY A 338 15.79 -3.05 -9.02
N ASN A 339 14.75 -2.25 -8.82
CA ASN A 339 14.28 -1.28 -9.81
C ASN A 339 15.12 0.00 -9.77
N MET A 340 16.36 -0.10 -10.26
CA MET A 340 17.36 0.97 -10.23
C MET A 340 16.86 2.29 -10.84
N ALA A 341 16.02 2.23 -11.87
CA ALA A 341 15.45 3.42 -12.51
C ALA A 341 14.50 4.19 -11.59
N SER A 342 13.60 3.47 -10.89
CA SER A 342 12.65 4.08 -9.96
C SER A 342 13.34 4.54 -8.68
N GLU A 343 14.33 3.79 -8.19
CA GLU A 343 15.16 4.20 -7.05
C GLU A 343 15.92 5.49 -7.34
N GLY A 344 16.64 5.55 -8.47
CA GLY A 344 17.36 6.75 -8.89
C GLY A 344 16.44 7.95 -9.08
N MET A 345 15.24 7.74 -9.63
CA MET A 345 14.20 8.76 -9.75
C MET A 345 13.77 9.28 -8.37
N CYS A 346 13.44 8.39 -7.42
CA CYS A 346 13.03 8.78 -6.08
C CYS A 346 14.13 9.56 -5.35
N ARG A 347 15.37 9.05 -5.35
CA ARG A 347 16.52 9.72 -4.71
C ARG A 347 16.79 11.10 -5.32
N SER A 348 16.67 11.25 -6.63
CA SER A 348 16.87 12.54 -7.31
C SER A 348 15.80 13.60 -7.00
N LEU A 349 14.65 13.19 -6.45
CA LEU A 349 13.62 14.08 -5.92
C LEU A 349 13.83 14.40 -4.43
N GLY A 350 14.94 13.96 -3.83
CA GLY A 350 15.19 14.07 -2.39
C GLY A 350 14.48 13.00 -1.56
N GLY A 351 13.91 11.98 -2.21
CA GLY A 351 13.26 10.87 -1.53
C GLY A 351 14.27 10.00 -0.78
N ARG A 352 13.91 9.55 0.43
CA ARG A 352 14.71 8.65 1.25
C ARG A 352 13.95 7.35 1.50
N SER A 353 14.64 6.22 1.35
CA SER A 353 14.09 4.94 1.82
C SER A 353 14.44 4.78 3.28
N GLU A 354 13.43 4.65 4.14
CA GLU A 354 13.62 4.51 5.58
C GLU A 354 13.50 3.04 6.04
N TRP A 355 12.73 2.20 5.34
CA TRP A 355 12.56 0.76 5.60
C TRP A 355 12.16 -0.01 4.33
N GLU A 356 12.26 -1.34 4.37
CA GLU A 356 11.64 -2.21 3.38
C GLU A 356 10.26 -2.70 3.83
N CYS A 357 9.37 -2.90 2.87
CA CYS A 357 8.05 -3.48 3.09
C CYS A 357 7.70 -4.51 2.02
N TYR A 358 6.66 -5.30 2.29
CA TYR A 358 6.35 -6.49 1.52
C TYR A 358 4.85 -6.60 1.21
N TRP A 359 4.52 -7.21 0.06
CA TRP A 359 3.17 -7.66 -0.26
C TRP A 359 3.06 -9.17 -0.01
N LEU A 360 2.68 -9.52 1.20
CA LEU A 360 2.69 -10.90 1.68
C LEU A 360 1.36 -11.61 1.36
N ARG A 361 1.44 -12.89 1.00
CA ARG A 361 0.27 -13.78 0.95
C ARG A 361 0.22 -14.56 2.25
N ALA A 362 -0.68 -14.16 3.16
CA ALA A 362 -0.90 -14.85 4.42
C ALA A 362 -1.91 -15.99 4.22
N ASP A 363 -1.62 -17.17 4.76
CA ASP A 363 -2.49 -18.34 4.73
C ASP A 363 -3.24 -18.48 6.06
N LEU A 364 -4.53 -18.16 6.02
CA LEU A 364 -5.42 -18.23 7.17
C LEU A 364 -5.61 -19.67 7.68
N SER A 365 -5.40 -20.68 6.84
CA SER A 365 -5.56 -22.09 7.25
C SER A 365 -4.46 -22.53 8.21
N LYS A 366 -3.29 -21.87 8.17
CA LYS A 366 -2.14 -22.16 9.05
C LYS A 366 -2.29 -21.58 10.46
N ALA A 367 -3.27 -20.71 10.68
CA ALA A 367 -3.72 -20.32 12.02
C ALA A 367 -4.68 -21.40 12.57
N SER A 368 -4.09 -22.47 13.12
CA SER A 368 -4.79 -23.54 13.85
C SER A 368 -4.86 -23.23 15.34
#